data_AF-A0A183EFE8-F1
#
_entry.id   AF-A0A183EFE8-F1
#
_cell.length_a   1.000
_cell.length_b   1.000
_cell.length_c   1.000
_cell.angle_alpha   90.00
_cell.angle_beta   90.00
_cell.angle_gamma   90.00
#
_symmetry.space_group_name_H-M   'P 1'
#
loop_
_entity.id
_entity.type
_entity.pdbx_description
1 polymer ?
#
loop_
_entity_poly.entity_id
_entity_poly.type
_entity_poly.pdbx_seq_one_letter_code
_entity_poly.pdbx_strand_id
1 'polypeptide(L)'
;MFPAQAGANELKSSPQNELDRVVINSIRSAQNISQSFSYCIQLCDSDSDSSTDLGAATLPARIDSFIKRIGRYVFPQAELTDLVTRCYYAYQHLGASLNGEERCNGRSQAECTDLDECIEYVQKNLEHIHSVHERCPIPMFRPFTDDEAQFLSDLNMYIHSSHC
;
A
#
# COMPACT_ATOMS: atom_id res chain seq x y z
N MET A 1 -66.31 37.52 -40.39
CA MET A 1 -65.23 37.90 -39.46
C MET A 1 -64.72 36.63 -38.80
N PHE A 2 -63.44 36.32 -38.96
CA PHE A 2 -62.68 35.19 -38.38
C PHE A 2 -61.27 35.75 -38.06
N PRO A 3 -60.38 35.10 -37.27
CA PRO A 3 -60.48 33.81 -36.57
C PRO A 3 -60.67 34.05 -35.03
N ALA A 4 -60.27 33.25 -34.03
CA ALA A 4 -59.40 32.06 -33.99
C ALA A 4 -59.67 31.10 -32.79
N GLN A 5 -58.90 30.01 -32.79
CA GLN A 5 -58.74 28.95 -31.80
C GLN A 5 -57.81 29.31 -30.63
N ALA A 6 -58.01 28.67 -29.47
CA ALA A 6 -56.99 27.93 -28.69
C ALA A 6 -57.72 27.24 -27.50
N GLY A 7 -57.42 26.03 -27.07
CA GLY A 7 -56.31 25.14 -27.44
C GLY A 7 -55.80 24.36 -26.23
N ALA A 8 -56.70 23.77 -25.43
CA ALA A 8 -56.35 23.04 -24.21
C ALA A 8 -55.77 21.65 -24.54
N ASN A 9 -54.55 21.62 -25.07
CA ASN A 9 -53.77 20.39 -25.18
C ASN A 9 -53.15 20.06 -23.81
N GLU A 10 -53.83 19.22 -23.03
CA GLU A 10 -53.14 18.39 -22.05
C GLU A 10 -52.13 17.50 -22.79
N LEU A 11 -50.84 17.86 -22.75
CA LEU A 11 -49.78 16.97 -23.18
C LEU A 11 -49.70 15.80 -22.21
N LYS A 12 -50.42 14.72 -22.53
CA LYS A 12 -50.11 13.38 -22.02
C LYS A 12 -48.67 13.06 -22.38
N SER A 13 -47.77 13.17 -21.41
CA SER A 13 -46.43 12.59 -21.49
C SER A 13 -46.57 11.08 -21.65
N SER A 14 -46.31 10.56 -22.85
CA SER A 14 -46.26 9.13 -23.06
C SER A 14 -45.11 8.53 -22.23
N PRO A 15 -45.27 7.35 -21.62
CA PRO A 15 -44.21 6.75 -20.79
C PRO A 15 -42.92 6.46 -21.56
N GLN A 16 -42.98 6.35 -22.89
CA GLN A 16 -41.80 6.32 -23.76
C GLN A 16 -40.95 7.60 -23.65
N ASN A 17 -41.58 8.78 -23.53
CA ASN A 17 -40.89 10.07 -23.42
C ASN A 17 -40.17 10.23 -22.06
N GLU A 18 -40.66 9.57 -21.00
CA GLU A 18 -39.93 9.48 -19.73
C GLU A 18 -38.77 8.49 -19.80
N LEU A 19 -38.99 7.31 -20.41
CA LEU A 19 -37.93 6.32 -20.59
C LEU A 19 -36.77 6.87 -21.42
N ASP A 20 -37.05 7.56 -22.52
CA ASP A 20 -36.03 8.22 -23.36
C ASP A 20 -35.24 9.27 -22.57
N ARG A 21 -35.89 10.05 -21.69
CA ARG A 21 -35.20 11.01 -20.81
C ARG A 21 -34.31 10.32 -19.79
N VAL A 22 -34.75 9.20 -19.21
CA VAL A 22 -33.95 8.38 -18.28
C VAL A 22 -32.74 7.78 -19.00
N VAL A 23 -32.91 7.28 -20.24
CA VAL A 23 -31.81 6.76 -21.06
C VAL A 23 -30.81 7.87 -21.41
N ILE A 24 -31.27 9.03 -21.89
CA ILE A 24 -30.40 10.17 -22.21
C ILE A 24 -29.63 10.66 -20.97
N ASN A 25 -30.28 10.74 -19.81
CA ASN A 25 -29.62 11.13 -18.56
C ASN A 25 -28.63 10.06 -18.08
N SER A 26 -28.94 8.78 -18.24
CA SER A 26 -28.02 7.67 -17.90
C SER A 26 -26.77 7.68 -18.80
N ILE A 27 -26.93 7.92 -20.10
CA ILE A 27 -25.82 8.07 -21.05
C ILE A 27 -24.95 9.27 -20.65
N ARG A 28 -25.55 10.43 -20.34
CA ARG A 28 -24.79 11.62 -19.92
C ARG A 28 -24.04 11.39 -18.61
N SER A 29 -24.66 10.73 -17.63
CA SER A 29 -23.99 10.36 -16.37
C SER A 29 -22.84 9.38 -16.62
N ALA A 30 -23.03 8.36 -17.45
CA ALA A 30 -21.95 7.42 -17.80
C ALA A 30 -20.78 8.14 -18.49
N GLN A 31 -21.05 9.08 -19.41
CA GLN A 31 -20.01 9.89 -20.06
C GLN A 31 -19.26 10.78 -19.07
N ASN A 32 -19.96 11.46 -18.15
CA ASN A 32 -19.32 12.26 -17.10
C ASN A 32 -18.45 11.41 -16.17
N ILE A 33 -18.91 10.21 -15.81
CA ILE A 33 -18.15 9.25 -15.00
C ILE A 33 -16.89 8.81 -15.75
N SER A 34 -17.02 8.40 -17.01
CA SER A 34 -15.86 8.02 -17.84
C SER A 34 -14.84 9.15 -17.99
N GLN A 35 -15.29 10.39 -18.21
CA GLN A 35 -14.39 11.56 -18.27
C GLN A 35 -13.68 11.81 -16.94
N SER A 36 -14.39 11.69 -15.81
CA SER A 36 -13.79 11.80 -14.48
C SER A 36 -12.74 10.71 -14.24
N PHE A 37 -13.00 9.47 -14.65
CA PHE A 37 -12.02 8.39 -14.55
C PHE A 37 -10.80 8.62 -15.45
N SER A 38 -10.97 9.08 -16.70
CA SER A 38 -9.84 9.43 -17.58
C SER A 38 -8.96 10.53 -16.98
N TYR A 39 -9.55 11.53 -16.32
CA TYR A 39 -8.80 12.59 -15.63
C TYR A 39 -8.06 12.07 -14.39
N CYS A 40 -8.70 11.22 -13.57
CA CYS A 40 -8.05 10.61 -12.42
C CYS A 40 -6.87 9.69 -12.80
N ILE A 41 -6.97 8.95 -13.91
CA ILE A 41 -5.87 8.10 -14.42
C ILE A 41 -4.67 8.96 -14.83
N GLN A 42 -4.88 10.06 -15.57
CA GLN A 42 -3.81 10.98 -15.98
C GLN A 42 -3.07 11.64 -14.81
N LEU A 43 -3.74 11.80 -13.65
CA LEU A 43 -3.11 12.30 -12.43
C LEU A 43 -2.28 11.24 -11.68
N CYS A 44 -2.45 9.94 -11.96
CA CYS A 44 -1.62 8.88 -11.37
C CYS A 44 -0.29 8.67 -12.10
N ASP A 45 -0.21 8.98 -13.39
CA ASP A 45 1.00 8.80 -14.21
C ASP A 45 2.03 9.96 -14.08
N SER A 46 1.71 11.01 -13.31
CA SER A 46 2.49 12.25 -13.26
C SER A 46 3.58 12.33 -12.17
N ASP A 47 3.77 11.28 -11.36
CA ASP A 47 4.75 11.23 -10.25
C ASP A 47 5.98 10.32 -10.55
N SER A 48 6.22 9.97 -11.81
CA SER A 48 7.46 9.31 -12.24
C SER A 48 8.52 10.31 -12.68
N ASP A 49 9.38 10.74 -11.74
CA ASP A 49 10.84 10.82 -11.95
C ASP A 49 11.56 11.23 -10.66
N SER A 50 12.03 10.25 -9.89
CA SER A 50 13.11 10.50 -8.93
C SER A 50 13.90 9.23 -8.64
N SER A 51 14.92 8.98 -9.48
CA SER A 51 16.04 8.11 -9.14
C SER A 51 16.80 8.75 -7.97
N THR A 52 16.35 8.46 -6.75
CA THR A 52 17.00 8.89 -5.51
C THR A 52 18.03 7.86 -5.11
N ASP A 53 19.25 8.34 -4.90
CA ASP A 53 20.40 7.59 -4.42
C ASP A 53 20.07 6.85 -3.11
N LEU A 54 19.77 5.55 -3.22
CA LEU A 54 19.25 4.73 -2.12
C LEU A 54 20.22 4.65 -0.92
N GLY A 55 21.51 4.94 -1.13
CA GLY A 55 22.51 4.96 -0.07
C GLY A 55 22.34 6.09 0.96
N ALA A 56 21.62 7.17 0.64
CA ALA A 56 21.47 8.35 1.50
C ALA A 56 20.03 8.57 2.03
N ALA A 57 19.08 7.73 1.63
CA ALA A 57 17.67 7.89 2.00
C ALA A 57 17.39 7.50 3.47
N THR A 58 16.68 8.37 4.20
CA THR A 58 16.24 8.06 5.57
C THR A 58 15.29 6.87 5.60
N LEU A 59 15.23 6.12 6.71
CA LEU A 59 14.37 4.93 6.83
C LEU A 59 12.90 5.19 6.42
N PRO A 60 12.23 6.30 6.83
CA PRO A 60 10.87 6.59 6.36
C PRO A 60 10.74 6.77 4.84
N ALA A 61 11.74 7.37 4.18
CA ALA A 61 11.75 7.53 2.72
C ALA A 61 12.00 6.20 2.00
N ARG A 62 12.88 5.34 2.55
CA ARG A 62 13.07 3.96 2.08
C ARG A 62 11.78 3.14 2.19
N ILE A 63 11.05 3.28 3.30
CA ILE A 63 9.75 2.61 3.49
C ILE A 63 8.69 3.13 2.52
N ASP A 64 8.52 4.46 2.33
CA ASP A 64 7.57 4.97 1.33
C ASP A 64 7.89 4.48 -0.10
N SER A 65 9.17 4.41 -0.47
CA SER A 65 9.63 3.84 -1.75
C SER A 65 9.30 2.34 -1.86
N PHE A 66 9.55 1.57 -0.81
CA PHE A 66 9.17 0.15 -0.73
C PHE A 66 7.65 -0.04 -0.89
N ILE A 67 6.83 0.72 -0.16
CA ILE A 67 5.36 0.64 -0.23
C ILE A 67 4.84 1.04 -1.62
N LYS A 68 5.48 2.03 -2.28
CA LYS A 68 5.21 2.36 -3.68
C LYS A 68 5.51 1.19 -4.61
N ARG A 69 6.69 0.56 -4.49
CA ARG A 69 7.12 -0.57 -5.33
C ARG A 69 6.20 -1.79 -5.19
N ILE A 70 5.81 -2.17 -3.97
CA ILE A 70 4.94 -3.33 -3.75
C ILE A 70 3.43 -3.02 -3.88
N GLY A 71 3.07 -1.80 -4.29
CA GLY A 71 1.69 -1.37 -4.49
C GLY A 71 1.02 -0.85 -3.21
N ARG A 72 0.80 0.46 -3.16
CA ARG A 72 0.18 1.21 -2.04
C ARG A 72 -1.22 0.75 -1.59
N TYR A 73 -1.87 -0.15 -2.34
CA TYR A 73 -3.22 -0.65 -2.06
C TYR A 73 -3.27 -2.16 -1.80
N VAL A 74 -2.14 -2.86 -1.82
CA VAL A 74 -2.07 -4.32 -1.57
C VAL A 74 -2.17 -4.63 -0.09
N PHE A 75 -1.60 -3.77 0.76
CA PHE A 75 -1.55 -3.94 2.22
C PHE A 75 -1.91 -2.64 2.97
N PRO A 76 -2.43 -2.70 4.20
CA PRO A 76 -2.71 -1.51 5.00
C PRO A 76 -1.44 -0.74 5.33
N GLN A 77 -1.34 0.52 4.88
CA GLN A 77 -0.10 1.30 4.91
C GLN A 77 0.48 1.47 6.33
N ALA A 78 -0.36 1.68 7.34
CA ALA A 78 0.08 1.90 8.72
C ALA A 78 0.71 0.64 9.33
N GLU A 79 0.03 -0.50 9.20
CA GLU A 79 0.48 -1.81 9.68
C GLU A 79 1.75 -2.24 8.95
N LEU A 80 1.79 -2.08 7.62
CA LEU A 80 2.98 -2.37 6.82
C LEU A 80 4.19 -1.49 7.20
N THR A 81 3.96 -0.19 7.43
CA THR A 81 5.03 0.73 7.87
C THR A 81 5.63 0.30 9.20
N ASP A 82 4.79 -0.04 10.17
CA ASP A 82 5.23 -0.51 11.49
C ASP A 82 5.95 -1.86 11.40
N LEU A 83 5.39 -2.82 10.65
CA LEU A 83 5.97 -4.15 10.45
C LEU A 83 7.37 -4.08 9.82
N VAL A 84 7.53 -3.32 8.72
CA VAL A 84 8.81 -3.14 8.03
C VAL A 84 9.81 -2.37 8.90
N THR A 85 9.35 -1.37 9.67
CA THR A 85 10.19 -0.65 10.64
C THR A 85 10.72 -1.60 11.72
N ARG A 86 9.87 -2.46 12.29
CA ARG A 86 10.29 -3.49 13.26
C ARG A 86 11.23 -4.53 12.64
N CYS A 87 11.02 -4.90 11.38
CA CYS A 87 11.93 -5.81 10.68
C CYS A 87 13.32 -5.20 10.50
N TYR A 88 13.38 -3.92 10.08
CA TYR A 88 14.63 -3.17 9.97
C TYR A 88 15.38 -3.10 11.31
N TYR A 89 14.70 -2.77 12.41
CA TYR A 89 15.36 -2.72 13.72
C TYR A 89 15.81 -4.10 14.22
N ALA A 90 15.00 -5.15 14.03
CA ALA A 90 15.40 -6.51 14.40
C ALA A 90 16.66 -6.96 13.63
N TYR A 91 16.72 -6.71 12.32
CA TYR A 91 17.91 -6.98 11.52
C TYR A 91 19.10 -6.11 11.96
N GLN A 92 18.90 -4.80 12.18
CA GLN A 92 19.98 -3.90 12.60
C GLN A 92 20.61 -4.34 13.92
N HIS A 93 19.83 -4.93 14.83
CA HIS A 93 20.30 -5.44 16.13
C HIS A 93 20.83 -6.88 16.11
N LEU A 94 20.37 -7.75 15.19
CA LEU A 94 20.64 -9.20 15.23
C LEU A 94 21.29 -9.78 13.95
N GLY A 95 21.08 -9.16 12.79
CA GLY A 95 21.55 -9.66 11.48
C GLY A 95 23.08 -9.82 11.39
N ALA A 96 23.83 -8.96 12.07
CA ALA A 96 25.29 -9.05 12.15
C ALA A 96 25.81 -10.14 13.13
N SER A 97 24.93 -10.83 13.88
CA SER A 97 25.28 -11.84 14.89
C SER A 97 25.12 -13.30 14.41
N LEU A 98 24.93 -13.54 13.11
CA LEU A 98 24.81 -14.87 12.49
C LEU A 98 26.00 -15.84 12.76
N ASN A 99 27.13 -15.34 13.28
CA ASN A 99 28.30 -16.14 13.68
C ASN A 99 28.31 -16.57 15.16
N GLY A 100 27.18 -16.52 15.87
CA GLY A 100 27.00 -17.24 17.14
C GLY A 100 27.47 -16.54 18.42
N GLU A 101 27.83 -15.25 18.36
CA GLU A 101 27.93 -14.42 19.56
C GLU A 101 26.58 -13.75 19.84
N GLU A 102 25.90 -14.16 20.93
CA GLU A 102 24.75 -13.45 21.51
C GLU A 102 25.21 -12.06 22.01
N ARG A 103 25.23 -11.07 21.12
CA ARG A 103 25.70 -9.71 21.43
C ARG A 103 24.63 -8.88 22.11
N CYS A 104 24.33 -9.22 23.36
CA CYS A 104 23.51 -8.43 24.30
C CYS A 104 24.13 -7.06 24.66
N ASN A 105 25.20 -6.62 23.99
CA ASN A 105 25.93 -5.38 24.21
C ASN A 105 26.07 -4.53 22.92
N GLY A 106 24.95 -4.29 22.25
CA GLY A 106 24.62 -2.99 21.65
C GLY A 106 25.58 -2.32 20.64
N ARG A 107 26.40 -3.07 19.89
CA ARG A 107 27.39 -2.46 18.95
C ARG A 107 27.55 -3.10 17.56
N SER A 108 26.84 -4.17 17.24
CA SER A 108 26.83 -4.70 15.87
C SER A 108 25.64 -4.12 15.09
N GLN A 109 25.66 -2.83 14.75
CA GLN A 109 24.69 -2.27 13.81
C GLN A 109 24.97 -2.85 12.41
N ALA A 110 24.12 -3.76 11.95
CA ALA A 110 24.14 -4.18 10.56
C ALA A 110 23.54 -3.06 9.68
N GLU A 111 24.29 -2.60 8.68
CA GLU A 111 23.77 -1.63 7.70
C GLU A 111 22.93 -2.37 6.64
N CYS A 112 21.69 -2.71 7.02
CA CYS A 112 20.68 -3.24 6.10
C CYS A 112 20.29 -2.15 5.09
N THR A 113 20.79 -2.21 3.86
CA THR A 113 20.46 -1.29 2.76
C THR A 113 19.18 -1.70 2.03
N ASP A 114 18.89 -3.00 1.95
CA ASP A 114 17.65 -3.52 1.36
C ASP A 114 16.59 -3.80 2.44
N LEU A 115 15.34 -3.42 2.20
CA LEU A 115 14.23 -3.76 3.09
C LEU A 115 13.72 -5.20 2.85
N ASP A 116 13.96 -5.77 1.66
CA ASP A 116 13.52 -7.11 1.30
C ASP A 116 14.36 -8.15 2.06
N GLU A 117 15.68 -7.99 2.11
CA GLU A 117 16.58 -8.80 2.96
C GLU A 117 16.23 -8.70 4.45
N CYS A 118 15.90 -7.50 4.92
CA CYS A 118 15.46 -7.26 6.30
C CYS A 118 14.16 -8.02 6.63
N ILE A 119 13.18 -8.05 5.72
CA ILE A 119 11.93 -8.82 5.85
C ILE A 119 12.20 -10.32 5.83
N GLU A 120 12.99 -10.79 4.84
CA GLU A 120 13.30 -12.21 4.65
C GLU A 120 14.07 -12.79 5.85
N TYR A 121 15.04 -12.06 6.38
CA TYR A 121 15.78 -12.44 7.59
C TYR A 121 14.86 -12.59 8.79
N VAL A 122 13.97 -11.62 9.02
CA VAL A 122 13.07 -11.67 10.19
C VAL A 122 12.08 -12.81 10.06
N GLN A 123 11.47 -13.00 8.89
CA GLN A 123 10.55 -14.09 8.61
C GLN A 123 11.18 -15.46 8.89
N LYS A 124 12.44 -15.68 8.48
CA LYS A 124 13.18 -16.92 8.72
C LYS A 124 13.61 -17.14 10.18
N ASN A 125 13.68 -16.08 11.00
CA ASN A 125 14.27 -16.12 12.34
C ASN A 125 13.33 -15.67 13.47
N LEU A 126 12.01 -15.56 13.22
CA LEU A 126 11.01 -15.05 14.17
C LEU A 126 11.15 -15.62 15.60
N GLU A 127 11.18 -16.95 15.74
CA GLU A 127 11.32 -17.63 17.05
C GLU A 127 12.61 -17.24 17.78
N HIS A 128 13.72 -17.15 17.04
CA HIS A 128 15.01 -16.76 17.60
C HIS A 128 15.00 -15.28 18.02
N ILE A 129 14.42 -14.40 17.20
CA ILE A 129 14.28 -12.97 17.50
C ILE A 129 13.44 -12.75 18.76
N HIS A 130 12.32 -13.47 18.92
CA HIS A 130 11.51 -13.44 20.14
C HIS A 130 12.31 -13.92 21.35
N SER A 131 12.96 -15.09 21.26
CA SER A 131 13.76 -15.65 22.35
C SER A 131 14.93 -14.75 22.78
N VAL A 132 15.60 -14.09 21.83
CA VAL A 132 16.66 -13.12 22.13
C VAL A 132 16.08 -11.85 22.75
N HIS A 133 14.93 -11.35 22.27
CA HIS A 133 14.29 -10.16 22.86
C HIS A 133 13.85 -10.40 24.31
N GLU A 134 13.35 -11.59 24.66
CA GLU A 134 13.02 -11.96 26.04
C GLU A 134 14.24 -11.94 26.98
N ARG A 135 15.41 -12.36 26.48
CA ARG A 135 16.68 -12.38 27.24
C ARG A 135 17.37 -11.01 27.28
N CYS A 136 17.26 -10.25 26.20
CA CYS A 136 17.91 -8.97 25.99
C CYS A 136 16.96 -8.04 25.19
N PRO A 137 16.16 -7.21 25.88
CA PRO A 137 15.20 -6.34 25.24
C PRO A 137 15.83 -5.41 24.19
N ILE A 138 15.39 -5.58 22.94
CA ILE A 138 15.79 -4.75 21.81
C ILE A 138 15.05 -3.39 21.95
N PRO A 139 15.76 -2.25 21.97
CA PRO A 139 15.12 -0.94 22.09
C PRO A 139 14.10 -0.66 20.98
N MET A 140 12.95 -0.09 21.33
CA MET A 140 11.83 0.22 20.42
C MET A 140 11.21 -0.97 19.65
N PHE A 141 11.67 -2.20 19.86
CA PHE A 141 11.08 -3.39 19.25
C PHE A 141 9.90 -3.91 20.07
N ARG A 142 8.86 -4.38 19.37
CA ARG A 142 7.76 -5.17 19.92
C ARG A 142 7.77 -6.55 19.25
N PRO A 143 7.71 -7.66 20.02
CA PRO A 143 7.50 -8.99 19.47
C PRO A 143 6.32 -9.03 18.50
N PHE A 144 6.45 -9.86 17.47
CA PHE A 144 5.39 -10.04 16.48
C PHE A 144 4.29 -10.94 17.05
N THR A 145 3.02 -10.56 16.85
CA THR A 145 1.89 -11.46 17.13
C THR A 145 1.77 -12.53 16.04
N ASP A 146 0.99 -13.58 16.28
CA ASP A 146 0.75 -14.63 15.28
C ASP A 146 0.16 -14.07 13.97
N ASP A 147 -0.78 -13.11 14.07
CA ASP A 147 -1.35 -12.40 12.92
C ASP A 147 -0.29 -11.59 12.15
N GLU A 148 0.65 -10.95 12.85
CA GLU A 148 1.75 -10.20 12.24
C GLU A 148 2.81 -11.13 11.63
N ALA A 149 3.03 -12.30 12.20
CA ALA A 149 3.91 -13.33 11.64
C ALA A 149 3.32 -13.92 10.34
N GLN A 150 2.02 -14.17 10.31
CA GLN A 150 1.31 -14.57 9.09
C GLN A 150 1.38 -13.46 8.03
N PHE A 151 1.08 -12.21 8.39
CA PHE A 151 1.20 -11.06 7.47
C PHE A 151 2.65 -10.91 6.96
N LEU A 152 3.67 -11.07 7.80
CA LEU A 152 5.06 -11.04 7.37
C LEU A 152 5.40 -12.17 6.38
N SER A 153 4.82 -13.36 6.56
CA SER A 153 4.94 -14.48 5.62
C SER A 153 4.29 -14.16 4.28
N ASP A 154 3.07 -13.61 4.29
CA ASP A 154 2.34 -13.23 3.08
C ASP A 154 3.03 -12.09 2.32
N LEU A 155 3.56 -11.11 3.04
CA LEU A 155 4.40 -10.04 2.50
C LEU A 155 5.67 -10.59 1.84
N ASN A 156 6.38 -11.51 2.52
CA ASN A 156 7.60 -12.11 1.97
C ASN A 156 7.32 -12.91 0.69
N MET A 157 6.21 -13.66 0.65
CA MET A 157 5.75 -14.35 -0.56
C MET A 157 5.35 -13.36 -1.67
N TYR A 158 4.68 -12.26 -1.33
CA TYR A 158 4.28 -11.23 -2.29
C TYR A 158 5.51 -10.57 -2.94
N ILE A 159 6.52 -10.22 -2.15
CA ILE A 159 7.81 -9.69 -2.64
C ILE A 159 8.40 -10.69 -3.64
N HIS A 160 8.64 -11.93 -3.25
CA HIS A 160 9.33 -12.90 -4.10
C HIS A 160 8.54 -13.31 -5.35
N SER A 161 7.20 -13.35 -5.29
CA SER A 161 6.35 -13.62 -6.46
C SER A 161 6.24 -12.45 -7.44
N SER A 162 6.44 -11.21 -6.97
CA SER A 162 6.42 -10.00 -7.82
C SER A 162 7.72 -9.75 -8.60
N HIS A 163 8.77 -10.55 -8.37
CA HIS A 163 10.06 -10.47 -9.08
C HIS A 163 10.25 -11.62 -10.10
N CYS A 164 9.17 -12.26 -10.56
CA CYS A 164 9.15 -13.34 -11.56
C CYS A 164 8.42 -12.94 -12.85
#